data_AF-A0A257JKC5-F1
#
_entry.id   AF-A0A257JKC5-F1
#
_cell.length_a   1.000
_cell.length_b   1.000
_cell.length_c   1.000
_cell.angle_alpha   90.00
_cell.angle_beta   90.00
_cell.angle_gamma   90.00
#
_symmetry.space_group_name_H-M   'P 1'
#
loop_
_entity.id
_entity.type
_entity.pdbx_description
1 polymer ?
#
loop_
_entity_poly.entity_id
_entity_poly.type
_entity_poly.pdbx_seq_one_letter_code
_entity_poly.pdbx_strand_id
1 'polypeptide(L)'
;MARPRGRLDWHQLLGWLRDDGWVSDDDAQRVVKRFGAGSSSLHALVRLGGAGLQRQGRALDCEALTEWLAQRVQLPYLRIDPLKVDVGRVAEVMSLQYAEMRKVLPVNVGPE
;
A
#
# COMPACT_ATOMS: atom_id res chain seq x y z
N MET A 1 -4.50 -3.39 -20.77
CA MET A 1 -3.43 -4.01 -19.95
C MET A 1 -4.02 -5.19 -19.19
N ALA A 2 -3.27 -6.27 -19.01
CA ALA A 2 -3.72 -7.43 -18.22
C ALA A 2 -3.98 -7.02 -16.76
N ARG A 3 -5.05 -7.54 -16.16
CA ARG A 3 -5.37 -7.28 -14.75
C ARG A 3 -4.28 -7.92 -13.89
N PRO A 4 -3.54 -7.15 -13.05
CA PRO A 4 -2.48 -7.72 -12.23
C PRO A 4 -3.02 -8.82 -11.33
N ARG A 5 -2.26 -9.90 -11.19
CA ARG A 5 -2.60 -11.03 -10.32
C ARG A 5 -1.46 -11.27 -9.35
N GLY A 6 -1.80 -11.56 -8.10
CA GLY A 6 -0.83 -11.87 -7.06
C GLY A 6 -0.58 -10.71 -6.10
N ARG A 7 0.55 -10.78 -5.41
CA ARG A 7 0.97 -9.76 -4.42
C ARG A 7 1.37 -8.47 -5.12
N LEU A 8 1.26 -7.35 -4.42
CA LEU A 8 1.75 -6.06 -4.91
C LEU A 8 3.27 -6.14 -5.13
N ASP A 9 3.69 -5.83 -6.35
CA ASP A 9 5.10 -5.71 -6.74
C ASP A 9 5.49 -4.23 -6.90
N TRP A 10 6.71 -3.90 -6.47
CA TRP A 10 7.17 -2.52 -6.46
C TRP A 10 7.47 -1.98 -7.87
N HIS A 11 7.91 -2.80 -8.82
CA HIS A 11 8.14 -2.32 -10.20
C HIS A 11 6.81 -1.91 -10.83
N GLN A 12 5.78 -2.72 -10.60
CA GLN A 12 4.44 -2.43 -11.09
C GLN A 12 3.88 -1.15 -10.46
N LEU A 13 3.98 -1.00 -9.13
CA LEU A 13 3.56 0.23 -8.45
C LEU A 13 4.32 1.45 -8.95
N LEU A 14 5.64 1.34 -9.16
CA LEU A 14 6.46 2.42 -9.68
C LEU A 14 6.07 2.80 -11.12
N GLY A 15 5.76 1.82 -11.97
CA GLY A 15 5.23 2.07 -13.30
C GLY A 15 3.93 2.85 -13.25
N TRP A 16 2.99 2.44 -12.41
CA TRP A 16 1.73 3.14 -12.21
C TRP A 16 1.88 4.54 -11.64
N LEU A 17 2.82 4.77 -10.72
CA LEU A 17 3.12 6.11 -10.23
C LEU A 17 3.61 7.04 -11.34
N ARG A 18 4.35 6.52 -12.33
CA ARG A 18 4.72 7.28 -13.53
C ARG A 18 3.53 7.51 -14.43
N ASP A 19 2.75 6.47 -14.72
CA ASP A 19 1.55 6.56 -15.56
C ASP A 19 0.58 7.62 -15.03
N ASP A 20 0.45 7.72 -13.70
CA ASP A 20 -0.41 8.71 -13.01
C ASP A 20 0.25 10.08 -12.83
N GLY A 21 1.51 10.25 -13.27
CA GLY A 21 2.26 11.50 -13.15
C GLY A 21 2.63 11.87 -11.71
N TRP A 22 2.66 10.90 -10.78
CA TRP A 22 3.10 11.11 -9.40
C TRP A 22 4.62 11.13 -9.27
N VAL A 23 5.32 10.43 -10.17
CA VAL A 23 6.78 10.26 -10.17
C VAL A 23 7.31 10.52 -11.57
N SER A 24 8.43 11.23 -11.66
CA SER A 24 9.11 11.50 -12.93
C SER A 24 9.84 10.27 -13.47
N ASP A 25 10.18 10.27 -14.75
CA ASP A 25 10.99 9.20 -15.36
C ASP A 25 12.38 9.09 -14.73
N ASP A 26 12.99 10.22 -14.38
CA ASP A 26 14.30 10.25 -13.71
C ASP A 26 14.20 9.60 -12.31
N ASP A 27 13.21 10.00 -11.53
CA ASP A 27 12.98 9.44 -10.20
C ASP A 27 12.72 7.94 -10.25
N ALA A 28 11.92 7.48 -11.21
CA ALA A 28 11.68 6.06 -11.37
C ALA A 28 12.95 5.27 -11.73
N GLN A 29 13.78 5.79 -12.64
CA GLN A 29 15.06 5.17 -12.96
C GLN A 29 16.00 5.13 -11.75
N ARG A 30 16.03 6.19 -10.93
CA ARG A 30 16.79 6.23 -9.67
C ARG A 30 16.32 5.14 -8.71
N VAL A 31 15.02 4.94 -8.56
CA VAL A 31 14.46 3.87 -7.71
C VAL A 31 14.84 2.49 -8.23
N VAL A 32 14.72 2.24 -9.54
CA VAL A 32 15.11 0.95 -10.14
C VAL A 32 16.58 0.64 -9.87
N LYS A 33 17.48 1.61 -10.07
CA LYS A 33 18.91 1.46 -9.76
C LYS A 33 19.14 1.18 -8.28
N ARG A 34 18.48 1.92 -7.38
CA ARG A 34 18.60 1.76 -5.92
C ARG A 34 18.13 0.37 -5.46
N PHE A 35 17.07 -0.15 -6.06
CA PHE A 35 16.46 -1.43 -5.65
C PHE A 35 17.05 -2.65 -6.36
N GLY A 36 17.79 -2.45 -7.46
CA GLY A 36 18.40 -3.52 -8.23
C GLY A 36 19.49 -4.32 -7.51
N ALA A 37 20.07 -3.79 -6.42
CA ALA A 37 21.16 -4.44 -5.68
C ALA A 37 20.72 -5.57 -4.73
N GLY A 38 19.42 -5.88 -4.63
CA GLY A 38 18.97 -7.01 -3.80
C GLY A 38 17.46 -7.21 -3.70
N SER A 39 17.09 -8.45 -3.39
CA SER A 39 15.74 -8.79 -2.94
C SER A 39 15.45 -8.12 -1.60
N SER A 40 14.22 -7.66 -1.40
CA SER A 40 13.77 -7.10 -0.13
C SER A 40 12.63 -7.92 0.44
N SER A 41 12.62 -8.12 1.76
CA SER A 41 11.49 -8.69 2.50
C SER A 41 10.39 -7.66 2.81
N LEU A 42 10.65 -6.37 2.56
CA LEU A 42 9.69 -5.31 2.82
C LEU A 42 8.51 -5.39 1.86
N HIS A 43 7.32 -5.05 2.37
CA HIS A 43 6.15 -4.85 1.53
C HIS A 43 6.40 -3.73 0.50
N ALA A 44 5.85 -3.86 -0.71
CA ALA A 44 6.16 -2.96 -1.83
C ALA A 44 5.91 -1.47 -1.52
N LEU A 45 4.80 -1.14 -0.85
CA LEU A 45 4.48 0.23 -0.42
C LEU A 45 5.49 0.78 0.59
N VAL A 46 5.91 -0.05 1.55
CA VAL A 46 6.91 0.34 2.57
C VAL A 46 8.27 0.58 1.90
N ARG A 47 8.65 -0.33 0.99
CA ARG A 47 9.90 -0.23 0.25
C ARG A 47 9.95 1.06 -0.57
N LEU A 48 8.89 1.34 -1.34
CA LEU A 48 8.77 2.57 -2.14
C LEU A 48 8.70 3.84 -1.27
N GLY A 49 7.99 3.79 -0.14
CA GLY A 49 7.93 4.91 0.81
C GLY A 49 9.31 5.29 1.36
N GLY A 50 10.21 4.31 1.52
CA GLY A 50 11.61 4.52 1.91
C GLY A 50 12.56 4.90 0.76
N ALA A 51 12.04 5.12 -0.46
CA ALA A 51 12.87 5.42 -1.63
C ALA A 51 13.29 6.90 -1.72
N GLY A 52 12.71 7.77 -0.90
CA GLY A 52 12.98 9.21 -0.94
C GLY A 52 12.33 9.93 -2.13
N LEU A 53 11.24 9.36 -2.66
CA LEU A 53 10.42 10.00 -3.68
C LEU A 53 9.63 11.17 -3.08
N GLN A 54 9.38 12.20 -3.88
CA GLN A 54 8.62 13.38 -3.47
C GLN A 54 7.65 13.80 -4.56
N ARG A 55 6.53 14.39 -4.15
CA ARG A 55 5.54 15.01 -5.02
C ARG A 55 5.19 16.38 -4.47
N GLN A 56 5.37 17.42 -5.28
CA GLN A 56 5.06 18.81 -4.91
C GLN A 56 5.72 19.22 -3.56
N GLY A 57 6.97 18.81 -3.34
CA GLY A 57 7.72 19.11 -2.12
C GLY A 57 7.33 18.28 -0.89
N ARG A 58 6.40 17.31 -1.00
CA ARG A 58 6.04 16.38 0.06
C ARG A 58 6.57 14.99 -0.22
N ALA A 59 7.01 14.27 0.81
CA ALA A 59 7.46 12.89 0.67
C ALA A 59 6.30 11.98 0.21
N LEU A 60 6.58 11.08 -0.71
CA LEU A 60 5.70 9.96 -1.03
C LEU A 60 6.03 8.80 -0.07
N ASP A 61 5.60 8.95 1.18
CA ASP A 61 5.75 7.92 2.21
C ASP A 61 4.76 6.76 2.02
N CYS A 62 4.82 5.77 2.91
CA CYS A 62 3.95 4.59 2.82
C CYS A 62 2.46 4.97 2.88
N GLU A 63 2.10 6.03 3.60
CA GLU A 63 0.71 6.45 3.77
C GLU A 63 0.18 7.15 2.52
N ALA A 64 0.93 8.12 1.98
CA ALA A 64 0.59 8.78 0.72
C ALA A 64 0.46 7.78 -0.44
N LEU A 65 1.35 6.77 -0.48
CA LEU A 65 1.28 5.69 -1.46
C LEU A 65 0.07 4.76 -1.24
N THR A 66 -0.35 4.55 0.01
CA THR A 66 -1.54 3.74 0.33
C THR A 66 -2.80 4.48 -0.11
N GLU A 67 -2.91 5.77 0.16
CA GLU A 67 -4.04 6.61 -0.25
C GLU A 67 -4.14 6.71 -1.78
N TRP A 68 -3.01 6.95 -2.46
CA TRP A 68 -2.96 6.92 -3.93
C TRP A 68 -3.43 5.59 -4.50
N LEU A 69 -2.90 4.48 -3.97
CA LEU A 69 -3.25 3.16 -4.47
C LEU A 69 -4.74 2.89 -4.30
N ALA A 70 -5.31 3.24 -3.14
CA ALA A 70 -6.73 3.11 -2.85
C ALA A 70 -7.59 3.86 -3.89
N GLN A 71 -7.24 5.10 -4.22
CA GLN A 71 -7.90 5.87 -5.28
C GLN A 71 -7.79 5.17 -6.64
N ARG A 72 -6.59 4.71 -7.01
CA ARG A 72 -6.34 4.03 -8.28
C ARG A 72 -7.15 2.74 -8.43
N VAL A 73 -7.27 1.95 -7.36
CA VAL A 73 -8.01 0.67 -7.39
C VAL A 73 -9.47 0.80 -6.94
N GLN A 74 -9.96 2.02 -6.73
CA GLN A 74 -11.33 2.33 -6.32
C GLN A 74 -11.74 1.62 -5.02
N LEU A 75 -10.82 1.56 -4.06
CA LEU A 75 -11.09 1.10 -2.70
C LEU A 75 -11.09 2.29 -1.73
N PRO A 76 -11.90 2.24 -0.68
CA PRO A 76 -11.85 3.27 0.36
C PRO A 76 -10.50 3.21 1.08
N TYR A 77 -9.97 4.39 1.41
CA TYR A 77 -8.85 4.53 2.31
C TYR A 77 -9.38 4.79 3.73
N LEU A 78 -8.86 4.04 4.71
CA LEU A 78 -9.22 4.17 6.11
C LEU A 78 -7.97 4.28 6.97
N ARG A 79 -7.88 5.35 7.76
CA ARG A 79 -6.90 5.45 8.83
C ARG A 79 -7.47 4.78 10.09
N ILE A 80 -6.83 3.70 10.52
CA ILE A 80 -7.29 2.91 11.65
C ILE A 80 -6.90 3.62 12.96
N ASP A 81 -7.90 3.91 13.79
CA ASP A 81 -7.73 4.34 15.17
C ASP A 81 -7.87 3.11 16.07
N PRO A 82 -6.79 2.63 16.71
CA PRO A 82 -6.84 1.40 17.51
C PRO A 82 -7.79 1.53 18.72
N LEU A 83 -8.11 2.74 19.16
CA LEU A 83 -9.02 2.95 20.30
C LEU A 83 -10.51 2.88 19.91
N LYS A 84 -10.81 2.91 18.60
CA LYS A 84 -12.19 2.85 18.10
C LYS A 84 -12.61 1.47 17.60
N VAL A 85 -11.68 0.52 17.55
CA VAL A 85 -11.95 -0.85 17.07
C VAL A 85 -12.63 -1.65 18.18
N ASP A 86 -13.86 -2.10 17.92
CA ASP A 86 -14.57 -3.05 18.79
C ASP A 86 -14.08 -4.47 18.52
N VAL A 87 -13.05 -4.89 19.27
CA VAL A 87 -12.42 -6.20 19.13
C VAL A 87 -13.41 -7.34 19.39
N GLY A 88 -14.41 -7.13 20.26
CA GLY A 88 -15.43 -8.11 20.60
C GLY A 88 -16.32 -8.43 19.40
N ARG A 89 -16.86 -7.39 18.74
CA ARG A 89 -17.66 -7.57 17.52
C ARG A 89 -16.83 -8.07 16.34
N VAL A 90 -15.58 -7.64 16.22
CA VAL A 90 -14.67 -8.11 15.14
C VAL A 90 -14.44 -9.63 15.21
N ALA A 91 -14.34 -10.19 16.41
CA ALA A 91 -14.15 -11.62 16.62
C ALA A 91 -15.38 -12.47 16.22
N GLU A 92 -16.57 -11.87 16.11
CA GLU A 92 -17.79 -12.54 15.62
C GLU A 92 -17.77 -12.76 14.10
N VAL A 93 -17.01 -11.94 13.36
CA VAL A 93 -16.93 -12.02 11.88
C VAL A 93 -15.87 -13.02 11.42
N MET A 94 -14.75 -13.10 12.13
CA MET A 94 -13.70 -14.09 11.86
C MET A 94 -12.83 -14.34 13.08
N SER A 95 -12.21 -15.53 13.15
CA SER A 95 -11.25 -15.83 14.21
C SER A 95 -10.00 -14.96 14.09
N LEU A 96 -9.42 -14.60 15.24
CA LEU A 96 -8.15 -13.87 15.30
C LEU A 96 -7.04 -14.60 14.53
N GLN A 97 -6.98 -15.93 14.65
CA GLN A 97 -6.00 -16.76 13.93
C GLN A 97 -6.14 -16.63 12.40
N TYR A 98 -7.37 -16.57 11.88
CA TYR A 98 -7.60 -16.37 10.45
C TYR A 98 -7.15 -14.98 10.01
N ALA A 99 -7.49 -13.95 10.79
CA ALA A 99 -7.07 -12.57 10.56
C ALA A 99 -5.54 -12.43 10.52
N GLU A 100 -4.83 -13.03 11.50
CA GLU A 100 -3.36 -13.04 11.58
C GLU A 100 -2.69 -13.77 10.41
N MET A 101 -3.25 -14.91 10.00
CA MET A 101 -2.74 -15.72 8.89
C MET A 101 -2.89 -14.99 7.56
N ARG A 102 -4.02 -14.30 7.36
CA ARG A 102 -4.33 -13.55 6.14
C ARG A 102 -3.81 -12.12 6.17
N LYS A 103 -3.29 -11.64 7.30
CA LYS A 103 -2.85 -10.25 7.51
C LYS A 103 -3.96 -9.24 7.22
N VAL A 104 -5.16 -9.53 7.72
CA VAL A 104 -6.33 -8.65 7.62
C VAL A 104 -6.78 -8.23 9.01
N LEU A 105 -7.36 -7.04 9.12
CA LEU A 105 -7.95 -6.53 10.36
C LEU A 105 -9.37 -6.08 10.05
N PRO A 106 -10.40 -6.76 10.56
CA PRO A 106 -11.75 -6.25 10.48
C PRO A 106 -11.86 -5.00 11.37
N VAL A 107 -12.44 -3.93 10.81
CA VAL A 107 -12.49 -2.60 11.45
C VAL A 107 -13.91 -2.17 11.82
N ASN A 108 -14.93 -2.79 11.21
CA ASN A 108 -16.34 -2.54 11.47
C ASN A 108 -17.16 -3.80 11.16
N VAL A 109 -18.32 -3.93 11.80
CA VAL A 109 -19.29 -5.01 11.58
C VAL A 109 -20.67 -4.37 11.41
N GLY A 110 -21.26 -4.46 10.23
CA GLY A 110 -22.54 -3.83 9.89
C GLY A 110 -22.54 -3.20 8.49
N PRO A 111 -23.68 -2.65 8.02
CA PRO A 111 -23.71 -1.88 6.78
C PRO A 111 -22.80 -0.65 6.86
N GLU A 112 -22.27 -0.22 5.71
CA GLU A 112 -21.41 0.97 5.56
C GLU A 112 -22.14 2.27 5.93
#